data_AF-A0A8J2QQG0-F1
#
_entry.id   AF-A0A8J2QQG0-F1
#
_cell.length_a   1.000
_cell.length_b   1.000
_cell.length_c   1.000
_cell.angle_alpha   90.00
_cell.angle_beta   90.00
_cell.angle_gamma   90.00
#
_symmetry.space_group_name_H-M   'P 1'
#
loop_
_entity.id
_entity.type
_entity.pdbx_description
1 polymer ?
#
loop_
_entity_poly.entity_id
_entity_poly.type
_entity_poly.pdbx_seq_one_letter_code
_entity_poly.pdbx_strand_id
1 'polypeptide(L)'
;MHLILIIFLIQEANGELLSNNPSAKGPKLLNPTSTFNRQWSLNQMISEFTELCQWLTHVQEEIYSSPENLSSRKLRMNRMCELVSVEPRRAKFIEQASAILERIPQEAAEVTWRVEHLNVKWESLRLLLNPEQQNTSGDGSDTVDTSHELRCLRRWLHCMEGRLPPPSIATRAAPYHELKRKLLEHQVSENYAYMIQE
;
A
#
# COMPACT_ATOMS: atom_id res chain seq x y z
N MET A 1 15.17 12.66 11.26
CA MET A 1 15.90 11.71 10.37
C MET A 1 15.51 10.24 10.56
N HIS A 2 14.95 9.80 11.71
CA HIS A 2 14.50 8.40 11.90
C HIS A 2 13.20 8.01 11.16
N LEU A 3 12.30 8.97 10.87
CA LEU A 3 11.06 8.69 10.13
C LEU A 3 11.28 8.35 8.64
N ILE A 4 12.28 8.97 8.01
CA ILE A 4 12.64 8.69 6.61
C ILE A 4 13.22 7.27 6.46
N LEU A 5 13.99 6.81 7.46
CA LEU A 5 14.53 5.44 7.50
C LEU A 5 13.44 4.37 7.63
N ILE A 6 12.34 4.66 8.36
CA ILE A 6 11.21 3.73 8.48
C ILE A 6 10.41 3.68 7.17
N ILE A 7 10.23 4.81 6.49
CA ILE A 7 9.59 4.85 5.16
C ILE A 7 10.43 4.05 4.14
N PHE A 8 11.76 4.22 4.14
CA PHE A 8 12.67 3.47 3.26
C PHE A 8 12.64 1.95 3.50
N LEU A 9 12.61 1.51 4.77
CA LEU A 9 12.48 0.08 5.09
C LEU A 9 11.14 -0.51 4.64
N ILE A 10 10.09 0.31 4.57
CA ILE A 10 8.76 -0.11 4.10
C ILE A 10 8.65 -0.06 2.57
N GLN A 11 9.32 0.88 1.92
CA GLN A 11 9.46 0.93 0.46
C GLN A 11 10.20 -0.29 -0.08
N GLU A 12 11.21 -0.77 0.64
CA GLU A 12 11.94 -2.00 0.31
C GLU A 12 11.07 -3.28 0.46
N ALA A 13 10.04 -3.26 1.31
CA ALA A 13 9.04 -4.33 1.39
C ALA A 13 7.96 -4.27 0.29
N ASN A 14 7.83 -3.12 -0.40
CA ASN A 14 6.82 -2.88 -1.45
C ASN A 14 7.35 -3.09 -2.89
N GLY A 15 8.59 -3.56 -3.07
CA GLY A 15 9.12 -4.00 -4.36
C GLY A 15 9.13 -2.90 -5.44
N GLU A 16 10.09 -1.99 -5.36
CA GLU A 16 10.42 -1.14 -6.51
C GLU A 16 11.11 -1.95 -7.61
N LEU A 17 10.50 -1.98 -8.79
CA LEU A 17 11.23 -1.99 -10.06
C LEU A 17 10.63 -0.92 -10.98
N LEU A 18 11.16 0.30 -10.88
CA LEU A 18 11.05 1.31 -11.92
C LEU A 18 11.80 0.81 -13.16
N SER A 19 11.08 0.61 -14.27
CA SER A 19 11.68 0.45 -15.60
C SER A 19 10.94 1.34 -16.60
N ASN A 20 11.58 2.45 -16.94
CA ASN A 20 11.21 3.38 -17.99
C ASN A 20 11.00 2.70 -19.35
N ASN A 21 10.03 3.18 -20.14
CA ASN A 21 10.19 3.29 -21.60
C ASN A 21 9.28 4.37 -22.20
N PRO A 22 9.76 5.18 -23.17
CA PRO A 22 8.98 6.23 -23.82
C PRO A 22 8.34 5.76 -25.15
N SER A 23 7.34 6.53 -25.62
CA SER A 23 6.71 6.49 -26.97
C SER A 23 5.67 5.37 -27.19
N ALA A 24 4.52 5.52 -27.86
CA ALA A 24 3.98 6.57 -28.73
C ALA A 24 2.47 6.36 -29.03
N LYS A 25 1.74 7.48 -29.17
CA LYS A 25 0.67 7.79 -30.17
C LYS A 25 -0.71 7.07 -30.16
N GLY A 26 -1.74 7.88 -29.90
CA GLY A 26 -2.89 8.10 -30.81
C GLY A 26 -4.20 7.31 -30.57
N PRO A 27 -5.39 7.92 -30.74
CA PRO A 27 -6.66 7.33 -30.33
C PRO A 27 -7.22 6.38 -31.39
N LYS A 28 -7.60 5.16 -31.00
CA LYS A 28 -8.28 4.18 -31.84
C LYS A 28 -9.77 4.12 -31.49
N LEU A 29 -10.62 4.35 -32.50
CA LEU A 29 -12.08 4.43 -32.44
C LEU A 29 -12.72 3.15 -31.89
N LEU A 30 -13.72 3.33 -31.01
CA LEU A 30 -14.49 2.28 -30.35
C LEU A 30 -15.59 1.75 -31.27
N ASN A 31 -15.60 0.43 -31.50
CA ASN A 31 -16.70 -0.27 -32.17
C ASN A 31 -17.83 -0.55 -31.14
N PRO A 32 -19.10 -0.22 -31.42
CA PRO A 32 -20.19 -0.40 -30.47
C PRO A 32 -20.92 -1.73 -30.75
N THR A 33 -20.49 -2.83 -30.13
CA THR A 33 -21.30 -4.03 -29.82
C THR A 33 -20.41 -5.11 -29.20
N SER A 34 -20.21 -5.03 -27.88
CA SER A 34 -19.80 -6.18 -27.08
C SER A 34 -20.14 -5.87 -25.62
N THR A 35 -21.21 -6.45 -25.10
CA THR A 35 -21.48 -6.51 -23.66
C THR A 35 -20.45 -7.44 -23.01
N PHE A 36 -19.21 -6.98 -22.90
CA PHE A 36 -18.13 -7.62 -22.16
C PHE A 36 -17.72 -6.69 -21.03
N ASN A 37 -18.27 -6.92 -19.84
CA ASN A 37 -17.59 -6.47 -18.63
C ASN A 37 -16.33 -7.32 -18.54
N ARG A 38 -15.20 -6.81 -19.07
CA ARG A 38 -13.94 -7.58 -19.18
C ARG A 38 -13.49 -8.02 -17.79
N GLN A 39 -13.76 -9.28 -17.46
CA GLN A 39 -13.23 -9.93 -16.26
C GLN A 39 -11.71 -9.84 -16.23
N TRP A 40 -11.17 -9.48 -15.08
CA TRP A 40 -9.75 -9.37 -14.87
C TRP A 40 -9.07 -10.75 -14.79
N SER A 41 -7.84 -10.82 -15.28
CA SER A 41 -6.93 -11.91 -14.95
C SER A 41 -6.33 -11.67 -13.56
N LEU A 42 -5.74 -12.71 -12.95
CA LEU A 42 -5.00 -12.54 -11.69
C LEU A 42 -3.88 -11.50 -11.86
N ASN A 43 -3.13 -11.52 -12.96
CA ASN A 43 -2.09 -10.53 -13.23
C ASN A 43 -2.62 -9.10 -13.32
N GLN A 44 -3.80 -8.89 -13.92
CA GLN A 44 -4.43 -7.58 -13.94
C GLN A 44 -4.81 -7.12 -12.52
N MET A 45 -5.37 -8.02 -11.71
CA MET A 45 -5.66 -7.73 -10.30
C MET A 45 -4.38 -7.36 -9.53
N ILE A 46 -3.27 -8.08 -9.75
CA ILE A 46 -1.98 -7.78 -9.11
C ILE A 46 -1.46 -6.39 -9.51
N SER A 47 -1.58 -6.01 -10.79
CA SER A 47 -1.21 -4.67 -11.26
C SER A 47 -2.05 -3.59 -10.59
N GLU A 48 -3.37 -3.76 -10.57
CA GLU A 48 -4.31 -2.81 -9.96
C GLU A 48 -4.09 -2.67 -8.45
N PHE A 49 -3.82 -3.79 -7.76
CA PHE A 49 -3.42 -3.79 -6.36
C PHE A 49 -2.16 -2.94 -6.13
N THR A 50 -1.14 -3.15 -6.97
CA THR A 50 0.16 -2.47 -6.85
C THR A 50 -0.01 -0.96 -7.02
N GLU A 51 -0.73 -0.53 -8.07
CA GLU A 51 -0.98 0.89 -8.33
C GLU A 51 -1.78 1.56 -7.21
N LEU A 52 -2.82 0.89 -6.69
CA LEU A 52 -3.61 1.39 -5.57
C LEU A 52 -2.75 1.51 -4.30
N CYS A 53 -1.94 0.49 -3.98
CA CYS A 53 -1.07 0.52 -2.81
C CYS A 53 0.04 1.58 -2.93
N GLN A 54 0.61 1.77 -4.12
CA GLN A 54 1.58 2.84 -4.39
C GLN A 54 0.95 4.22 -4.18
N TRP A 55 -0.24 4.44 -4.72
CA TRP A 55 -0.96 5.71 -4.52
C TRP A 55 -1.25 5.98 -3.04
N LEU A 56 -1.76 4.98 -2.31
CA LEU A 56 -2.02 5.11 -0.86
C LEU A 56 -0.74 5.44 -0.08
N THR A 57 0.37 4.81 -0.44
CA THR A 57 1.68 5.02 0.21
C THR A 57 2.19 6.42 -0.09
N HIS A 58 2.08 6.89 -1.34
CA HIS A 58 2.48 8.24 -1.73
C HIS A 58 1.71 9.33 -0.97
N VAL A 59 0.40 9.18 -0.81
CA VAL A 59 -0.40 10.14 -0.03
C VAL A 59 0.05 10.16 1.44
N GLN A 60 0.31 8.99 2.01
CA GLN A 60 0.81 8.89 3.38
C GLN A 60 2.19 9.55 3.53
N GLU A 61 3.12 9.28 2.61
CA GLU A 61 4.46 9.89 2.59
C GLU A 61 4.39 11.41 2.48
N GLU A 62 3.50 11.95 1.64
CA GLU A 62 3.32 13.38 1.52
C GLU A 62 2.85 14.00 2.85
N ILE A 63 1.88 13.38 3.54
CA ILE A 63 1.40 13.85 4.85
C ILE A 63 2.53 13.87 5.87
N TYR A 64 3.37 12.83 5.93
CA TYR A 64 4.46 12.70 6.90
C TYR A 64 5.79 13.32 6.44
N SER A 65 5.86 13.89 5.23
CA SER A 65 7.10 14.44 4.66
C SER A 65 7.61 15.68 5.42
N SER A 66 6.71 16.43 6.06
CA SER A 66 7.06 17.65 6.78
C SER A 66 6.07 17.96 7.92
N PRO A 67 6.51 18.65 8.98
CA PRO A 67 5.62 19.12 10.05
C PRO A 67 4.47 20.01 9.56
N GLU A 68 4.71 20.81 8.53
CA GLU A 68 3.72 21.71 7.92
C GLU A 68 2.59 20.92 7.24
N ASN A 69 2.92 19.80 6.59
CA ASN A 69 1.92 18.93 5.99
C ASN A 69 1.09 18.19 7.05
N LEU A 70 1.68 17.86 8.19
CA LEU A 70 0.98 17.21 9.30
C LEU A 70 -0.10 18.12 9.91
N SER A 71 0.17 19.41 10.09
CA SER A 71 -0.82 20.39 10.59
C SER A 71 -1.79 20.88 9.50
N SER A 72 -1.50 20.65 8.22
CA SER A 72 -2.31 21.18 7.12
C SER A 72 -3.68 20.51 6.99
N ARG A 73 -4.69 21.11 7.62
CA ARG A 73 -6.11 20.71 7.44
C ARG A 73 -6.54 20.74 5.98
N LYS A 74 -6.08 21.75 5.22
CA LYS A 74 -6.40 21.89 3.79
C LYS A 74 -5.86 20.70 3.00
N LEU A 75 -4.62 20.27 3.26
CA LEU A 75 -4.04 19.08 2.62
C LEU A 75 -4.86 17.83 2.92
N ARG A 76 -5.22 17.59 4.20
CA ARG A 76 -6.02 16.42 4.57
C ARG A 76 -7.39 16.42 3.92
N MET A 77 -8.07 17.57 3.87
CA MET A 77 -9.36 17.70 3.21
C MET A 77 -9.26 17.37 1.71
N ASN A 78 -8.25 17.92 1.03
CA ASN A 78 -8.01 17.65 -0.39
C ASN A 78 -7.75 16.16 -0.65
N ARG A 79 -6.87 15.54 0.15
CA ARG A 79 -6.55 14.10 0.02
C ARG A 79 -7.74 13.21 0.39
N MET A 80 -8.61 13.63 1.32
CA MET A 80 -9.87 12.94 1.58
C MET A 80 -10.80 12.99 0.36
N CYS A 81 -10.94 14.15 -0.30
CA CYS A 81 -11.72 14.25 -1.54
C CYS A 81 -11.16 13.36 -2.65
N GLU A 82 -9.83 13.30 -2.81
CA GLU A 82 -9.19 12.38 -3.75
C GLU A 82 -9.44 10.92 -3.39
N LEU A 83 -9.32 10.54 -2.11
CA LEU A 83 -9.63 9.19 -1.64
C LEU A 83 -11.06 8.78 -2.02
N VAL A 84 -12.04 9.66 -1.79
CA VAL A 84 -13.43 9.45 -2.20
C VAL A 84 -13.55 9.28 -3.72
N SER A 85 -12.78 10.03 -4.51
CA SER A 85 -12.78 9.90 -5.98
C SER A 85 -12.18 8.57 -6.48
N VAL A 86 -11.28 7.96 -5.71
CA VAL A 86 -10.64 6.67 -6.02
C VAL A 86 -11.49 5.47 -5.54
N GLU A 87 -12.46 5.68 -4.64
CA GLU A 87 -13.32 4.61 -4.08
C GLU A 87 -13.98 3.72 -5.17
N PRO A 88 -14.50 4.24 -6.31
CA PRO A 88 -15.05 3.39 -7.36
C PRO A 88 -14.03 2.41 -7.96
N ARG A 89 -12.75 2.81 -8.04
CA ARG A 89 -11.65 1.93 -8.50
C ARG A 89 -11.40 0.81 -7.49
N ARG A 90 -11.38 1.13 -6.18
CA ARG A 90 -11.28 0.14 -5.11
C ARG A 90 -12.48 -0.82 -5.11
N ALA A 91 -13.70 -0.31 -5.27
CA ALA A 91 -14.91 -1.13 -5.33
C ALA A 91 -14.83 -2.14 -6.50
N LYS A 92 -14.42 -1.68 -7.69
CA LYS A 92 -14.18 -2.54 -8.84
C LYS A 92 -13.11 -3.59 -8.56
N PHE A 93 -12.01 -3.21 -7.90
CA PHE A 93 -10.98 -4.16 -7.49
C PHE A 93 -11.55 -5.29 -6.62
N ILE A 94 -12.40 -4.96 -5.64
CA ILE A 94 -13.05 -5.95 -4.76
C ILE A 94 -14.01 -6.84 -5.55
N GLU A 95 -14.83 -6.26 -6.43
CA GLU A 95 -15.73 -7.01 -7.31
C GLU A 95 -14.96 -8.01 -8.17
N GLN A 96 -13.87 -7.57 -8.81
CA GLN A 96 -13.05 -8.42 -9.67
C GLN A 96 -12.28 -9.49 -8.88
N ALA A 97 -11.85 -9.18 -7.65
CA ALA A 97 -11.25 -10.15 -6.74
C ALA A 97 -12.22 -11.29 -6.41
N SER A 98 -13.48 -10.96 -6.06
CA SER A 98 -14.53 -11.95 -5.82
C SER A 98 -14.78 -12.83 -7.05
N ALA A 99 -14.88 -12.23 -8.24
CA ALA A 99 -15.05 -12.98 -9.49
C ALA A 99 -13.85 -13.90 -9.80
N ILE A 100 -12.63 -13.51 -9.41
CA ILE A 100 -11.44 -14.36 -9.54
C ILE A 100 -11.48 -15.53 -8.54
N LEU A 101 -11.92 -15.30 -7.29
CA LEU A 101 -12.07 -16.37 -6.30
C LEU A 101 -13.04 -17.46 -6.75
N GLU A 102 -14.17 -17.06 -7.34
CA GLU A 102 -15.17 -18.00 -7.87
C GLU A 102 -14.60 -18.84 -9.03
N ARG A 103 -13.75 -18.24 -9.87
CA ARG A 103 -13.20 -18.88 -11.07
C ARG A 103 -11.93 -19.69 -10.81
N ILE A 104 -11.09 -19.25 -9.88
CA ILE A 104 -9.76 -19.82 -9.60
C ILE A 104 -9.57 -19.94 -8.07
N PRO A 105 -10.31 -20.84 -7.40
CA PRO A 105 -10.24 -20.99 -5.94
C PRO A 105 -8.86 -21.43 -5.44
N GLN A 106 -8.01 -21.99 -6.30
CA GLN A 106 -6.63 -22.36 -5.96
C GLN A 106 -5.77 -21.14 -5.57
N GLU A 107 -6.11 -19.95 -6.09
CA GLU A 107 -5.38 -18.70 -5.81
C GLU A 107 -5.99 -17.93 -4.62
N ALA A 108 -6.91 -18.55 -3.86
CA ALA A 108 -7.66 -17.88 -2.81
C ALA A 108 -6.77 -17.20 -1.76
N ALA A 109 -5.67 -17.84 -1.36
CA ALA A 109 -4.74 -17.26 -0.39
C ALA A 109 -4.17 -15.90 -0.88
N GLU A 110 -3.82 -15.80 -2.16
CA GLU A 110 -3.28 -14.56 -2.73
C GLU A 110 -4.34 -13.48 -2.89
N VAL A 111 -5.50 -13.86 -3.44
CA VAL A 111 -6.59 -12.91 -3.68
C VAL A 111 -7.10 -12.35 -2.36
N THR A 112 -7.34 -13.20 -1.36
CA THR A 112 -7.77 -12.78 -0.01
C THR A 112 -6.72 -11.88 0.64
N TRP A 113 -5.44 -12.27 0.60
CA TRP A 113 -4.38 -11.44 1.20
C TRP A 113 -4.34 -10.04 0.59
N ARG A 114 -4.40 -9.92 -0.75
CA ARG A 114 -4.36 -8.62 -1.44
C ARG A 114 -5.58 -7.76 -1.11
N VAL A 115 -6.77 -8.35 -1.04
CA VAL A 115 -8.00 -7.63 -0.66
C VAL A 115 -7.90 -7.11 0.77
N GLU A 116 -7.52 -7.96 1.71
CA GLU A 116 -7.38 -7.56 3.11
C GLU A 116 -6.31 -6.48 3.30
N HIS A 117 -5.16 -6.65 2.63
CA HIS A 117 -4.05 -5.70 2.70
C HIS A 117 -4.46 -4.33 2.16
N LEU A 118 -5.13 -4.28 1.00
CA LEU A 118 -5.65 -3.04 0.43
C LEU A 118 -6.67 -2.37 1.37
N ASN A 119 -7.60 -3.16 1.93
CA ASN A 119 -8.63 -2.64 2.83
C ASN A 119 -8.05 -2.01 4.10
N VAL A 120 -7.03 -2.64 4.68
CA VAL A 120 -6.34 -2.11 5.87
C VAL A 120 -5.60 -0.83 5.56
N LYS A 121 -4.85 -0.77 4.44
CA LYS A 121 -4.18 0.48 4.01
C LYS A 121 -5.19 1.60 3.75
N TRP A 122 -6.29 1.27 3.06
CA TRP A 122 -7.35 2.23 2.77
C TRP A 122 -7.97 2.82 4.03
N GLU A 123 -8.39 1.96 4.98
CA GLU A 123 -9.02 2.43 6.21
C GLU A 123 -8.04 3.19 7.10
N SER A 124 -6.77 2.78 7.13
CA SER A 124 -5.73 3.51 7.86
C SER A 124 -5.56 4.93 7.32
N LEU A 125 -5.51 5.10 6.00
CA LEU A 125 -5.40 6.41 5.37
C LEU A 125 -6.68 7.24 5.57
N ARG A 126 -7.86 6.62 5.46
CA ARG A 126 -9.15 7.26 5.71
C ARG A 126 -9.22 7.82 7.14
N LEU A 127 -8.77 7.05 8.14
CA LEU A 127 -8.71 7.51 9.54
C LEU A 127 -7.70 8.64 9.71
N LEU A 128 -6.50 8.52 9.12
CA LEU A 128 -5.47 9.56 9.16
C LEU A 128 -5.96 10.90 8.61
N LEU A 129 -6.73 10.84 7.53
CA LEU A 129 -7.26 12.02 6.84
C LEU A 129 -8.51 12.60 7.52
N ASN A 130 -9.13 11.91 8.48
CA ASN A 130 -10.38 12.34 9.09
C ASN A 130 -10.16 13.59 9.99
N PRO A 131 -10.74 14.75 9.64
CA PRO A 131 -10.53 16.00 10.37
C PRO A 131 -11.16 16.01 11.77
N GLU A 132 -12.18 15.19 12.05
CA GLU A 132 -12.86 15.19 13.35
C GLU A 132 -11.97 14.67 14.49
N GLN A 133 -10.95 13.87 14.17
CA GLN A 133 -10.02 13.33 15.16
C GLN A 133 -8.95 14.34 15.62
N GLN A 134 -8.83 15.49 14.95
CA GLN A 134 -7.94 16.59 15.37
C GLN A 134 -8.59 17.55 16.36
N ASN A 135 -9.92 17.51 16.52
CA ASN A 135 -10.68 18.52 17.26
C ASN A 135 -10.69 18.33 18.79
N THR A 136 -9.84 17.46 19.36
CA THR A 136 -9.89 17.15 20.81
C THR A 136 -9.06 18.12 21.68
N SER A 137 -8.20 18.96 21.09
CA SER A 137 -7.57 20.07 21.82
C SER A 137 -8.41 21.33 21.63
N GLY A 138 -9.28 21.60 22.60
CA GLY A 138 -10.18 22.77 22.67
C GLY A 138 -9.48 24.12 22.89
N ASP A 139 -8.36 24.35 22.23
CA ASP A 139 -7.72 25.65 22.14
C ASP A 139 -7.34 25.85 20.66
N GLY A 140 -7.53 27.05 20.13
CA GLY A 140 -7.31 27.41 18.73
C GLY A 140 -5.82 27.42 18.33
N SER A 141 -5.04 26.51 18.88
CA SER A 141 -3.62 26.32 18.67
C SER A 141 -3.42 25.42 17.45
N ASP A 142 -2.74 25.94 16.42
CA ASP A 142 -2.26 25.26 15.21
C ASP A 142 -1.21 24.15 15.49
N THR A 143 -1.16 23.65 16.73
CA THR A 143 -0.20 22.64 17.17
C THR A 143 -0.67 21.25 16.79
N VAL A 144 0.19 20.53 16.05
CA VAL A 144 -0.02 19.12 15.69
C VAL A 144 -0.20 18.28 16.95
N ASP A 145 -1.32 17.53 17.05
CA ASP A 145 -1.49 16.49 18.06
C ASP A 145 -0.56 15.32 17.74
N THR A 146 0.70 15.46 18.16
CA THR A 146 1.76 14.46 17.93
C THR A 146 1.42 13.11 18.55
N SER A 147 0.63 13.11 19.64
CA SER A 147 0.19 11.87 20.30
C SER A 147 -0.82 11.11 19.44
N HIS A 148 -1.73 11.83 18.77
CA HIS A 148 -2.62 11.27 17.76
C HIS A 148 -1.83 10.69 16.57
N GLU A 149 -0.90 11.45 15.99
CA GLU A 149 -0.10 11.00 14.84
C GLU A 149 0.70 9.73 15.15
N LEU A 150 1.35 9.67 16.33
CA LEU A 150 2.07 8.46 16.78
C LEU A 150 1.14 7.27 17.01
N ARG A 151 -0.13 7.50 17.35
CA ARG A 151 -1.13 6.43 17.49
C ARG A 151 -1.55 5.90 16.13
N CYS A 152 -1.75 6.78 15.16
CA CYS A 152 -2.07 6.43 13.77
C CYS A 152 -0.93 5.61 13.14
N LEU A 153 0.31 6.08 13.26
CA LEU A 153 1.49 5.35 12.78
C LEU A 153 1.65 3.97 13.45
N ARG A 154 1.52 3.90 14.78
CA ARG A 154 1.63 2.61 15.49
C ARG A 154 0.54 1.62 15.09
N ARG A 155 -0.70 2.10 14.97
CA ARG A 155 -1.82 1.27 14.50
C ARG A 155 -1.54 0.73 13.11
N TRP A 156 -1.09 1.61 12.20
CA TRP A 156 -0.79 1.22 10.84
C TRP A 156 0.36 0.19 10.78
N LEU A 157 1.49 0.45 11.44
CA LEU A 157 2.61 -0.47 11.53
C LEU A 157 2.17 -1.84 12.05
N HIS A 158 1.43 -1.86 13.16
CA HIS A 158 0.94 -3.11 13.74
C HIS A 158 0.02 -3.89 12.80
N CYS A 159 -0.89 -3.19 12.11
CA CYS A 159 -1.79 -3.81 11.14
C CYS A 159 -1.05 -4.32 9.89
N MET A 160 0.10 -3.73 9.54
CA MET A 160 0.91 -4.07 8.38
C MET A 160 1.93 -5.19 8.66
N GLU A 161 2.56 -5.19 9.85
CA GLU A 161 3.52 -6.21 10.28
C GLU A 161 2.88 -7.60 10.35
N GLY A 162 1.62 -7.70 10.82
CA GLY A 162 0.87 -8.95 10.82
C GLY A 162 0.42 -9.43 9.43
N ARG A 163 0.71 -8.68 8.37
CA ARG A 163 0.17 -8.89 7.02
C ARG A 163 1.26 -8.87 5.94
N LEU A 164 2.48 -9.28 6.29
CA LEU A 164 3.51 -9.57 5.30
C LEU A 164 2.96 -10.57 4.26
N PRO A 165 3.34 -10.44 2.98
CA PRO A 165 2.91 -11.40 1.97
C PRO A 165 3.38 -12.80 2.36
N PRO A 166 2.52 -13.84 2.25
CA PRO A 166 2.93 -15.23 2.36
C PRO A 166 4.21 -15.49 1.54
N PRO A 167 5.14 -16.35 2.02
CA PRO A 167 6.41 -16.60 1.32
C PRO A 167 6.25 -17.00 -0.14
N SER A 168 5.20 -17.74 -0.49
CA SER A 168 4.85 -18.15 -1.86
C SER A 168 4.45 -16.98 -2.78
N ILE A 169 4.02 -15.86 -2.20
CA ILE A 169 3.66 -14.63 -2.89
C ILE A 169 4.88 -13.71 -2.95
N ALA A 170 5.60 -13.57 -1.84
CA ALA A 170 6.84 -12.78 -1.76
C ALA A 170 7.92 -13.27 -2.75
N THR A 171 8.09 -14.59 -2.87
CA THR A 171 9.07 -15.21 -3.79
C THR A 171 8.70 -15.07 -5.27
N ARG A 172 7.43 -14.79 -5.59
CA ARG A 172 6.97 -14.58 -6.97
C ARG A 172 7.17 -13.14 -7.44
N ALA A 173 7.21 -12.20 -6.49
CA ALA A 173 7.40 -10.78 -6.75
C ALA A 173 8.87 -10.40 -6.96
N ALA A 174 9.81 -11.18 -6.40
CA ALA A 174 11.24 -10.86 -6.44
C ALA A 174 12.01 -11.72 -7.47
N PRO A 175 12.90 -11.14 -8.27
CA PRO A 175 13.77 -11.90 -9.17
C PRO A 175 14.73 -12.80 -8.37
N TYR A 176 15.04 -13.99 -8.91
CA TYR A 176 15.79 -15.05 -8.21
C TYR A 176 17.10 -14.59 -7.54
N HIS A 177 17.85 -13.68 -8.18
CA HIS A 177 19.12 -13.17 -7.65
C HIS A 177 18.93 -12.34 -6.37
N GLU A 178 17.81 -11.62 -6.26
CA GLU A 178 17.47 -10.81 -5.09
C GLU A 178 17.02 -11.69 -3.91
N LEU A 179 16.26 -12.75 -4.19
CA LEU A 179 15.92 -13.76 -3.19
C LEU A 179 17.17 -14.47 -2.67
N LYS A 180 18.11 -14.80 -3.55
CA LYS A 180 19.39 -15.41 -3.17
C LYS A 180 20.23 -14.48 -2.30
N ARG A 181 20.27 -13.18 -2.61
CA ARG A 181 20.94 -12.17 -1.79
C ARG A 181 20.31 -12.07 -0.38
N LYS A 182 18.98 -11.93 -0.30
CA LYS A 182 18.26 -11.86 0.99
C LYS A 182 18.40 -13.14 1.82
N LEU A 183 18.44 -14.32 1.18
CA LEU A 183 18.72 -15.59 1.86
C LEU A 183 20.12 -15.61 2.48
N LEU A 184 21.12 -15.12 1.75
CA LEU A 184 22.49 -15.04 2.25
C LEU A 184 22.61 -14.05 3.42
N GLU A 185 21.95 -12.90 3.35
CA GLU A 185 21.90 -11.91 4.43
C GLU A 185 21.26 -12.49 5.72
N HIS A 186 20.21 -13.29 5.59
CA HIS A 186 19.57 -13.98 6.71
C HIS A 186 20.43 -15.12 7.28
N GLN A 187 21.05 -15.96 6.45
CA GLN A 187 21.95 -17.03 6.90
C GLN A 187 23.18 -16.48 7.64
N VAL A 188 23.69 -15.33 7.20
CA VAL A 188 24.77 -14.63 7.88
C VAL A 188 24.31 -14.12 9.25
N SER A 189 23.07 -13.61 9.36
CA SER A 189 22.50 -13.14 10.62
C SER A 189 22.24 -14.26 11.64
N GLU A 190 21.81 -15.45 11.18
CA GLU A 190 21.68 -16.64 12.04
C GLU A 190 23.04 -17.12 12.56
N ASN A 191 24.07 -17.17 11.71
CA ASN A 191 25.42 -17.57 12.12
C ASN A 191 26.04 -16.62 13.15
N TYR A 192 25.76 -15.31 13.10
CA TYR A 192 26.19 -14.37 14.13
C TYR A 192 25.41 -14.54 15.45
N ALA A 193 24.14 -14.92 15.40
CA ALA A 193 23.36 -15.21 16.60
C ALA A 193 23.89 -16.45 17.35
N TYR A 194 24.35 -17.47 16.62
CA TYR A 194 24.99 -18.66 17.21
C TYR A 194 26.37 -18.37 17.81
N MET A 195 27.13 -17.41 17.26
CA MET A 195 28.45 -17.02 17.80
C MET A 195 28.41 -16.08 19.01
N ILE A 196 27.25 -15.55 19.39
CA ILE A 196 27.08 -14.67 20.57
C ILE A 196 26.50 -15.45 21.78
N GLN A 197 26.25 -16.76 21.63
CA GLN A 197 25.81 -17.65 22.71
C GLN A 197 26.94 -18.55 23.30
N GLU A 198 28.19 -18.39 22.86
CA GLU A 198 29.39 -18.96 23.49
C GLU A 198 30.21 -17.87 24.22
#